data_AF-A0A6P0XG08-F1
#
_entry.id   AF-A0A6P0XG08-F1
#
_cell.length_a   1.000
_cell.length_b   1.000
_cell.length_c   1.000
_cell.angle_alpha   90.00
_cell.angle_beta   90.00
_cell.angle_gamma   90.00
#
_symmetry.space_group_name_H-M   'P 1'
#
loop_
_entity.id
_entity.type
_entity.pdbx_description
1 polymer ?
#
loop_
_entity_poly.entity_id
_entity_poly.type
_entity_poly.pdbx_seq_one_letter_code
_entity_poly.pdbx_strand_id
1 'polypeptide(L)'
;VETKASGKQIVQDLSMISNWIEINPKGDKIARARAIAPTIENRWLYVMENAEWWHEWIGEIIAFPFASNDDQVDALSQAVWWILQHWEVEDELNSQDYESVSFRYIS
;
A
#
# COMPACT_ATOMS: atom_id res chain seq x y z
N VAL A 1 -6.65 8.23 -1.25
CA VAL A 1 -6.11 9.53 -0.75
C VAL A 1 -6.69 9.80 0.61
N GLU A 2 -5.84 10.15 1.59
CA GLU A 2 -6.26 10.49 2.95
C GLU A 2 -6.79 11.93 2.99
N THR A 3 -7.96 12.12 3.62
CA THR A 3 -8.64 13.42 3.68
C THR A 3 -8.24 14.33 4.83
N LYS A 4 -7.34 13.87 5.71
CA LYS A 4 -6.96 14.55 6.95
C LYS A 4 -5.81 15.55 6.81
N ALA A 5 -4.85 15.29 5.92
CA ALA A 5 -3.60 16.06 5.84
C ALA A 5 -3.55 17.06 4.69
N SER A 6 -4.44 16.96 3.69
CA SER A 6 -4.45 17.88 2.55
C SER A 6 -5.88 18.19 2.13
N GLY A 7 -6.28 19.44 2.38
CA GLY A 7 -7.65 19.91 2.40
C GLY A 7 -8.44 19.63 1.12
N LYS A 8 -9.76 19.76 1.28
CA LYS A 8 -10.85 19.62 0.29
C LYS A 8 -10.51 19.89 -1.18
N GLN A 9 -9.56 20.77 -1.47
CA GLN A 9 -9.05 21.05 -2.81
C GLN A 9 -8.50 19.81 -3.53
N ILE A 10 -7.66 18.98 -2.90
CA ILE A 10 -7.10 17.80 -3.57
C ILE A 10 -8.20 16.77 -3.86
N VAL A 11 -9.14 16.60 -2.95
CA VAL A 11 -10.31 15.72 -3.16
C VAL A 11 -11.18 16.24 -4.30
N GLN A 12 -11.37 17.56 -4.37
CA GLN A 12 -12.14 18.19 -5.43
C GLN A 12 -11.44 18.07 -6.80
N ASP A 13 -10.12 18.24 -6.85
CA ASP A 13 -9.34 18.07 -8.07
C ASP A 13 -9.32 16.60 -8.52
N LEU A 14 -9.21 15.65 -7.58
CA LEU A 14 -9.29 14.21 -7.87
C LEU A 14 -10.69 13.77 -8.28
N SER A 15 -11.75 14.45 -7.81
CA SER A 15 -13.12 14.18 -8.24
C SER A 15 -13.34 14.39 -9.74
N MET A 16 -12.45 15.15 -10.40
CA MET A 16 -12.45 15.36 -11.85
C MET A 16 -11.77 14.21 -12.63
N ILE A 17 -11.13 13.25 -11.94
CA ILE A 17 -10.41 12.11 -12.52
C ILE A 17 -11.16 10.83 -12.16
N SER A 18 -11.28 9.87 -13.08
CA SER A 18 -11.87 8.55 -12.77
C SER A 18 -10.92 7.68 -11.95
N ASN A 19 -11.45 6.79 -11.11
CA ASN A 19 -10.72 5.74 -10.37
C ASN A 19 -9.83 6.23 -9.20
N TRP A 20 -10.22 7.29 -8.49
CA TRP A 20 -9.65 7.60 -7.19
C TRP A 20 -10.53 7.05 -6.06
N ILE A 21 -9.91 6.77 -4.92
CA ILE A 21 -10.59 6.23 -3.75
C ILE A 21 -10.28 7.11 -2.55
N GLU A 22 -11.33 7.58 -1.89
CA GLU A 22 -11.23 8.25 -0.60
C GLU A 22 -10.99 7.21 0.50
N ILE A 23 -9.97 7.43 1.32
CA ILE A 23 -9.70 6.58 2.49
C ILE A 23 -9.84 7.45 3.74
N ASN A 24 -10.74 7.05 4.63
CA ASN A 24 -10.83 7.62 5.97
C ASN A 24 -10.13 6.68 6.96
N PRO A 25 -8.89 6.98 7.39
CA PRO A 25 -8.12 6.08 8.23
C PRO A 25 -8.80 5.88 9.59
N LYS A 26 -9.00 4.60 9.95
CA LYS A 26 -9.53 4.20 11.27
C LYS A 26 -8.39 3.77 12.19
N GLY A 27 -8.55 4.00 13.49
CA GLY A 27 -7.53 3.68 14.49
C GLY A 27 -6.30 4.58 14.44
N ASP A 28 -5.30 4.30 15.28
CA ASP A 28 -4.01 4.97 15.23
C ASP A 28 -3.09 4.36 14.15
N LYS A 29 -2.04 5.12 13.77
CA LYS A 29 -1.08 4.71 12.73
C LYS A 29 -0.37 3.40 13.07
N ILE A 30 -0.05 3.19 14.34
CA ILE A 30 0.67 1.99 14.81
C ILE A 30 -0.21 0.74 14.66
N ALA A 31 -1.48 0.83 15.01
CA ALA A 31 -2.43 -0.25 14.87
C ALA A 31 -2.62 -0.63 13.39
N ARG A 32 -2.68 0.35 12.48
CA ARG A 32 -2.75 0.09 11.03
C ARG A 32 -1.49 -0.59 10.49
N ALA A 33 -0.31 -0.07 10.83
CA ALA A 33 0.96 -0.69 10.43
C ALA A 33 1.08 -2.14 10.95
N ARG A 34 0.66 -2.41 12.19
CA ARG A 34 0.63 -3.77 12.75
C ARG A 34 -0.36 -4.68 12.04
N ALA A 35 -1.51 -4.17 11.60
CA ALA A 35 -2.52 -4.97 10.91
C ALA A 35 -2.03 -5.52 9.56
N ILE A 36 -1.13 -4.81 8.88
CA ILE A 36 -0.60 -5.22 7.57
C ILE A 36 0.75 -5.97 7.65
N ALA A 37 1.40 -5.99 8.82
CA ALA A 37 2.70 -6.65 9.00
C ALA A 37 2.71 -8.12 8.56
N PRO A 38 1.71 -8.97 8.87
CA PRO A 38 1.69 -10.36 8.40
C PRO A 38 1.71 -10.49 6.88
N THR A 39 1.07 -9.57 6.16
CA THR A 39 1.05 -9.55 4.70
C THR A 39 2.43 -9.24 4.12
N ILE A 40 3.13 -8.27 4.72
CA ILE A 40 4.50 -7.91 4.32
C ILE A 40 5.47 -9.06 4.63
N GLU A 41 5.37 -9.64 5.83
CA GLU A 41 6.23 -10.75 6.28
C GLU A 41 6.06 -12.00 5.40
N ASN A 42 4.85 -12.24 4.88
CA ASN A 42 4.55 -13.31 3.92
C ASN A 42 5.00 -13.01 2.47
N ARG A 43 5.78 -11.94 2.26
CA ARG A 43 6.33 -11.53 0.95
C ARG A 43 5.27 -11.17 -0.10
N TRP A 44 4.13 -10.65 0.34
CA TRP A 44 3.11 -10.12 -0.59
C TRP A 44 3.39 -8.67 -1.03
N LEU A 45 4.56 -8.13 -0.65
CA LEU A 45 5.04 -6.83 -1.07
C LEU A 45 6.33 -7.00 -1.88
N TYR A 46 6.31 -6.53 -3.12
CA TYR A 46 7.52 -6.37 -3.94
C TYR A 46 7.99 -4.91 -3.86
N VAL A 47 9.28 -4.70 -3.60
CA VAL A 47 9.89 -3.37 -3.53
C VAL A 47 11.15 -3.36 -4.40
N MET A 48 11.35 -2.27 -5.13
CA MET A 48 12.51 -2.10 -6.01
C MET A 48 13.75 -1.70 -5.19
N GLU A 49 14.55 -2.67 -4.79
CA GLU A 49 15.74 -2.45 -3.93
C GLU A 49 16.83 -1.59 -4.58
N ASN A 50 16.87 -1.49 -5.91
CA ASN A 50 17.84 -0.68 -6.66
C ASN A 50 17.33 0.74 -7.00
N ALA A 51 16.16 1.11 -6.50
CA ALA A 51 15.63 2.45 -6.76
C ALA A 51 16.35 3.50 -5.91
N GLU A 52 16.47 4.73 -6.44
CA GLU A 52 17.14 5.84 -5.74
C GLU A 52 16.51 6.14 -4.37
N TRP A 53 15.20 5.90 -4.22
CA TRP A 53 14.44 6.10 -2.98
C TRP A 53 14.55 4.94 -1.97
N TRP A 54 15.20 3.83 -2.32
CA TRP A 54 15.21 2.60 -1.51
C TRP A 54 15.67 2.85 -0.06
N HIS A 55 16.80 3.52 0.12
CA HIS A 55 17.40 3.72 1.43
C HIS A 55 16.55 4.62 2.34
N GLU A 56 15.91 5.63 1.76
CA GLU A 56 14.98 6.51 2.47
C GLU A 56 13.72 5.75 2.87
N TRP A 57 13.13 5.01 1.93
CA TRP A 57 11.94 4.22 2.17
C TRP A 57 12.17 3.15 3.23
N ILE A 58 13.17 2.29 3.07
CA ILE A 58 13.44 1.20 4.02
C ILE A 58 13.83 1.76 5.40
N GLY A 59 14.57 2.88 5.43
CA GLY A 59 14.94 3.57 6.67
C GLY A 59 13.72 4.01 7.48
N GLU A 60 12.69 4.53 6.82
CA GLU A 60 11.44 4.90 7.48
C GLU A 60 10.66 3.67 7.97
N ILE A 61 10.54 2.62 7.13
CA ILE A 61 9.82 1.39 7.47
C ILE A 61 10.41 0.71 8.72
N ILE A 62 11.74 0.61 8.81
CA ILE A 62 12.41 -0.07 9.94
C ILE A 62 12.45 0.79 11.21
N ALA A 63 12.46 2.11 11.08
CA ALA A 63 12.56 3.02 12.22
C ALA A 63 11.20 3.36 12.84
N PHE A 64 10.09 3.02 12.17
CA PHE A 64 8.75 3.18 12.72
C PHE A 64 8.53 2.34 13.99
N PRO A 65 7.90 2.88 15.05
CA PRO A 65 7.21 4.17 15.15
C PRO A 65 8.06 5.32 15.72
N PHE A 66 9.39 5.18 15.74
CA PHE A 66 10.31 6.13 16.38
C PHE A 66 10.99 7.10 15.41
N ALA A 67 10.81 6.89 14.10
CA ALA A 67 11.28 7.80 13.05
C ALA A 67 10.60 9.17 13.16
N SER A 68 11.29 10.21 12.67
CA SER A 68 10.70 11.56 12.56
C SER A 68 9.62 11.67 11.48
N ASN A 69 9.67 10.78 10.49
CA ASN A 69 8.71 10.70 9.39
C ASN A 69 7.97 9.36 9.47
N ASP A 70 6.69 9.34 9.11
CA ASP A 70 5.85 8.15 9.10
C ASP A 70 4.88 8.09 7.90
N ASP A 71 5.06 8.98 6.92
CA ASP A 71 4.16 9.15 5.78
C ASP A 71 4.20 7.93 4.83
N GLN A 72 5.38 7.35 4.60
CA GLN A 72 5.55 6.16 3.75
C GLN A 72 4.95 4.92 4.42
N VAL A 73 5.13 4.80 5.74
CA VAL A 73 4.51 3.72 6.53
C VAL A 73 2.99 3.85 6.50
N ASP A 74 2.47 5.07 6.67
CA ASP A 74 1.03 5.30 6.69
C ASP A 74 0.41 5.05 5.30
N ALA A 75 1.03 5.56 4.23
CA ALA A 75 0.60 5.29 2.86
C ALA A 75 0.58 3.79 2.54
N LEU A 76 1.63 3.05 2.90
CA LEU A 76 1.71 1.60 2.72
C LEU A 76 0.60 0.88 3.51
N SER A 77 0.38 1.28 4.76
CA SER A 77 -0.66 0.69 5.62
C SER A 77 -2.06 0.86 5.06
N GLN A 78 -2.38 2.04 4.53
CA GLN A 78 -3.67 2.33 3.92
C GLN A 78 -3.85 1.56 2.61
N ALA A 79 -2.82 1.50 1.76
CA ALA A 79 -2.86 0.80 0.48
C ALA A 79 -3.05 -0.71 0.66
N VAL A 80 -2.23 -1.36 1.49
CA VAL A 80 -2.31 -2.81 1.73
C VAL A 80 -3.63 -3.16 2.41
N TRP A 81 -4.08 -2.37 3.38
CA TRP A 81 -5.38 -2.60 4.00
C TRP A 81 -6.51 -2.52 2.98
N TRP A 82 -6.51 -1.51 2.10
CA TRP A 82 -7.53 -1.39 1.06
C TRP A 82 -7.53 -2.60 0.13
N ILE A 83 -6.36 -3.03 -0.35
CA ILE A 83 -6.21 -4.22 -1.20
C ILE A 83 -6.80 -5.45 -0.50
N LEU A 84 -6.46 -5.70 0.76
CA LEU A 84 -6.95 -6.88 1.51
C LEU A 84 -8.48 -6.88 1.71
N GLN A 85 -9.12 -5.71 1.75
CA GLN A 85 -10.58 -5.62 1.88
C GLN A 85 -11.33 -5.76 0.55
N HIS A 86 -10.66 -5.50 -0.58
CA HIS A 86 -11.28 -5.45 -1.91
C HIS A 86 -10.70 -6.50 -2.87
N TRP A 87 -9.81 -7.36 -2.39
CA TRP A 87 -9.34 -8.51 -3.13
C TRP A 87 -10.45 -9.56 -3.20
N GLU A 88 -11.33 -9.42 -4.18
CA GLU A 88 -12.14 -10.53 -4.67
C GLU A 88 -11.24 -11.36 -5.59
N VAL A 89 -11.11 -12.66 -5.29
CA VAL A 89 -10.62 -13.60 -6.31
C VAL A 89 -11.73 -13.62 -7.36
N GLU A 90 -11.53 -12.93 -8.49
CA GLU A 90 -12.31 -13.18 -9.70
C GLU A 90 -11.99 -14.61 -10.17
N ASP A 91 -12.56 -15.62 -9.48
CA ASP A 91 -12.74 -16.92 -10.08
C ASP A 91 -13.74 -16.73 -11.23
N GLU A 92 -13.28 -17.04 -12.44
CA GLU A 92 -14.02 -17.06 -13.71
C GLU A 92 -14.03 -15.81 -14.61
N LEU A 93 -12.88 -15.21 -14.96
CA LEU A 93 -12.72 -14.64 -16.31
C LEU A 93 -11.31 -14.88 -16.90
N ASN A 94 -11.30 -15.70 -17.95
CA ASN A 94 -10.23 -15.96 -18.92
C ASN A 94 -9.04 -16.84 -18.51
N SER A 95 -9.31 -18.15 -18.46
CA SER A 95 -8.35 -19.26 -18.32
C SER A 95 -7.40 -19.47 -19.52
N GLN A 96 -7.17 -18.47 -20.38
CA GLN A 96 -6.24 -18.57 -21.52
C GLN A 96 -5.16 -17.49 -21.59
N ASP A 97 -5.19 -16.44 -20.77
CA ASP A 97 -4.22 -15.33 -20.86
C ASP A 97 -3.23 -15.23 -19.67
N TYR A 98 -3.29 -16.14 -18.68
CA TYR A 98 -2.32 -16.17 -17.57
C TYR A 98 -1.11 -17.08 -17.85
N GLU A 99 -0.37 -16.80 -18.93
CA GLU A 99 1.07 -17.03 -18.90
C GLU A 99 1.74 -15.71 -18.49
N SER A 100 2.50 -15.73 -17.39
CA SER A 100 3.10 -14.58 -16.66
C SER A 100 2.08 -13.83 -15.78
N VAL A 101 1.88 -14.22 -14.52
CA VAL A 101 2.78 -13.84 -13.43
C VAL A 101 2.98 -15.05 -12.50
N SER A 102 3.84 -15.96 -12.94
CA SER A 102 4.54 -16.86 -12.02
C SER A 102 5.65 -16.03 -11.37
N PHE A 103 5.49 -15.61 -10.12
CA PHE A 103 6.66 -15.22 -9.32
C PHE A 103 7.48 -16.50 -9.06
N ARG A 104 8.33 -16.82 -10.03
CA ARG A 104 9.30 -17.90 -9.91
C ARG A 104 10.36 -17.44 -8.91
N TYR A 105 10.33 -18.03 -7.71
CA TYR A 105 11.43 -17.99 -6.77
C TYR A 105 12.71 -18.43 -7.50
N ILE A 106 13.70 -17.55 -7.57
CA ILE A 106 15.08 -17.93 -7.86
C ILE A 106 15.74 -18.07 -6.50
N SER A 107 16.04 -19.32 -6.13
CA SER A 107 16.93 -19.69 -5.03
C SER A 107 18.37 -19.29 -5.32
#